data_AF-A0A8J1Y990-F1
#
_entry.id   AF-A0A8J1Y990-F1
#
_cell.length_a   1.000
_cell.length_b   1.000
_cell.length_c   1.000
_cell.angle_alpha   90.00
_cell.angle_beta   90.00
_cell.angle_gamma   90.00
#
_symmetry.space_group_name_H-M   'P 1'
#
loop_
_entity.id
_entity.type
_entity.pdbx_description
1 polymer ?
#
loop_
_entity_poly.entity_id
_entity_poly.type
_entity_poly.pdbx_seq_one_letter_code
_entity_poly.pdbx_strand_id
1 'polypeptide(L)'
;MSALMALSQWSMVPVLLLAVLFYLTPTEGCNEAICASVVSKCMLLKSCECEMLDKGNCSCCTDCHQCLADYYMDCCDCVGMCAPPDPNENMYKTSSIEDLSDPIPELFNVLTQEPDALFRWTSYSYPVHEDVLFFKPGMDFAVTVDKQNKLHKVRHHHQTNLNFEKLEDMNCTVAFMSQCMSLNKCKSSCKSMGSARYRWFHDHGCCQCVGTTCVDYGKKKPLCLKCPLPPGEEENNYDYQPPRTDYVEENEIDDSE
;
A
#
# COMPACT_ATOMS: atom_id res chain seq x y z
N MET A 1 58.35 -36.05 -19.75
CA MET A 1 58.20 -34.90 -18.81
C MET A 1 56.87 -34.17 -19.05
N SER A 2 55.79 -34.88 -19.41
CA SER A 2 54.59 -34.23 -19.99
C SER A 2 53.29 -34.48 -19.22
N ALA A 3 53.31 -35.36 -18.21
CA ALA A 3 52.12 -35.69 -17.42
C ALA A 3 52.00 -34.90 -16.10
N LEU A 4 53.08 -34.24 -15.64
CA LEU A 4 53.09 -33.51 -14.37
C LEU A 4 52.63 -32.04 -14.49
N MET A 5 52.51 -31.50 -15.70
CA MET A 5 52.05 -30.12 -15.91
C MET A 5 50.54 -29.99 -16.12
N ALA A 6 49.82 -31.08 -16.38
CA ALA A 6 48.38 -31.03 -16.65
C ALA A 6 47.50 -31.01 -15.38
N LEU A 7 48.04 -31.45 -14.23
CA LEU A 7 47.28 -31.52 -12.98
C LEU A 7 47.25 -30.20 -12.19
N SER A 8 48.15 -29.25 -12.48
CA SER A 8 48.13 -27.92 -11.83
C SER A 8 47.13 -26.95 -12.47
N GLN A 9 46.74 -27.18 -13.73
CA GLN A 9 45.89 -26.27 -14.48
C GLN A 9 44.40 -26.37 -14.11
N TRP A 10 43.94 -27.53 -13.59
CA TRP A 10 42.53 -27.77 -13.26
C TRP A 10 42.15 -27.35 -11.82
N SER A 11 43.13 -27.16 -10.94
CA SER A 11 42.89 -26.72 -9.56
C SER A 11 42.65 -25.19 -9.44
N MET A 12 43.12 -24.42 -10.42
CA MET A 12 43.01 -22.95 -10.41
C MET A 12 41.61 -22.44 -10.78
N VAL A 13 40.87 -23.19 -11.60
CA VAL A 13 39.52 -22.82 -12.05
C VAL A 13 38.51 -22.75 -10.89
N PRO A 14 38.37 -23.78 -10.02
CA PRO A 14 37.44 -23.70 -8.91
C PRO A 14 37.83 -22.65 -7.87
N VAL A 15 39.13 -22.37 -7.68
CA VAL A 15 39.62 -21.31 -6.79
C VAL A 15 39.26 -19.93 -7.35
N LEU A 16 39.42 -19.72 -8.66
CA LEU A 16 39.03 -18.47 -9.31
C LEU A 16 37.52 -18.24 -9.25
N LEU A 17 36.73 -19.31 -9.43
CA LEU A 17 35.27 -19.26 -9.40
C LEU A 17 34.74 -19.00 -7.97
N LEU A 18 35.36 -19.59 -6.95
CA LEU A 18 35.10 -19.27 -5.55
C LEU A 18 35.49 -17.83 -5.19
N ALA A 19 36.61 -17.32 -5.71
CA ALA A 19 37.01 -15.93 -5.50
C ALA A 19 35.99 -14.96 -6.12
N VAL A 20 35.54 -15.21 -7.36
CA VAL A 20 34.52 -14.39 -8.04
C VAL A 20 33.18 -14.42 -7.29
N LEU A 21 32.77 -15.58 -6.76
CA LEU A 21 31.56 -15.68 -5.93
C LEU A 21 31.70 -14.91 -4.60
N PHE A 22 32.92 -14.81 -4.05
CA PHE A 22 33.21 -14.02 -2.85
C PHE A 22 33.16 -12.50 -3.11
N TYR A 23 33.46 -12.05 -4.34
CA TYR A 23 33.35 -10.64 -4.74
C TYR A 23 31.93 -10.21 -5.16
N LEU A 24 31.01 -11.17 -5.34
CA LEU A 24 29.62 -10.89 -5.73
C LEU A 24 28.65 -10.85 -4.55
N THR A 25 29.15 -10.93 -3.31
CA THR A 25 28.29 -10.69 -2.15
C THR A 25 27.88 -9.22 -2.14
N PRO A 26 26.57 -8.91 -2.22
CA PRO A 26 26.13 -7.54 -2.00
C PRO A 26 26.50 -7.17 -0.56
N THR A 27 27.33 -6.15 -0.40
CA THR A 27 27.55 -5.55 0.91
C THR A 27 26.30 -4.76 1.26
N GLU A 28 25.41 -5.33 2.07
CA GLU A 28 24.43 -4.52 2.79
C GLU A 28 25.19 -3.71 3.83
N GLY A 29 25.53 -2.48 3.46
CA GLY A 29 26.35 -1.59 4.28
C GLY A 29 26.67 -0.28 3.56
N CYS A 30 27.08 0.71 4.34
CA CYS A 30 27.52 2.03 3.88
C CYS A 30 28.45 1.96 2.67
N ASN A 31 28.11 2.65 1.59
CA ASN A 31 29.01 2.78 0.45
C ASN A 31 30.08 3.84 0.74
N GLU A 32 31.18 3.41 1.36
CA GLU A 32 32.29 4.29 1.72
C GLU A 32 32.87 5.07 0.54
N ALA A 33 32.80 4.54 -0.69
CA ALA A 33 33.34 5.22 -1.87
C ALA A 33 32.60 6.55 -2.20
N ILE A 34 31.31 6.61 -1.89
CA ILE A 34 30.48 7.82 -2.05
C ILE A 34 30.45 8.62 -0.74
N CYS A 35 30.35 7.92 0.38
CA CYS A 35 30.00 8.52 1.66
C CYS A 35 31.19 8.97 2.50
N ALA A 36 32.40 8.41 2.32
CA ALA A 36 33.52 8.67 3.22
C ALA A 36 33.85 10.16 3.38
N SER A 37 33.88 10.92 2.28
CA SER A 37 34.21 12.35 2.34
C SER A 37 33.15 13.18 3.05
N VAL A 38 31.86 12.97 2.74
CA VAL A 38 30.77 13.78 3.29
C VAL A 38 30.49 13.40 4.74
N VAL A 39 30.48 12.10 5.06
CA VAL A 39 30.32 11.60 6.42
C VAL A 39 31.48 12.08 7.30
N SER A 40 32.73 11.98 6.84
CA SER A 40 33.89 12.48 7.61
C SER A 40 33.79 13.97 7.91
N LYS A 41 33.37 14.78 6.93
CA LYS A 41 33.14 16.21 7.13
C LYS A 41 32.07 16.45 8.21
N CYS A 42 30.95 15.73 8.15
CA CYS A 42 29.84 15.91 9.09
C CYS A 42 30.17 15.42 10.51
N MET A 43 30.97 14.37 10.63
CA MET A 43 31.49 13.91 11.92
C MET A 43 32.47 14.93 12.52
N LEU A 44 33.39 15.50 11.71
CA LEU A 44 34.34 16.52 12.17
C LEU A 44 33.65 17.83 12.59
N LEU A 45 32.54 18.18 11.93
CA LEU A 45 31.69 19.32 12.31
C LEU A 45 30.79 19.04 13.51
N LYS A 46 30.85 17.82 14.07
CA LYS A 46 30.00 17.33 15.19
C LYS A 46 28.51 17.33 14.88
N SER A 47 28.14 17.46 13.61
CA SER A 47 26.73 17.42 13.17
C SER A 47 26.14 16.01 13.27
N CYS A 48 26.97 14.97 13.16
CA CYS A 48 26.57 13.56 13.18
C CYS A 48 27.07 12.77 14.42
N GLU A 49 27.39 13.45 15.53
CA GLU A 49 27.72 12.80 16.82
C GLU A 49 26.45 12.29 17.52
N CYS A 50 25.77 11.32 16.91
CA CYS A 50 24.54 10.74 17.41
C CYS A 50 24.80 9.45 18.20
N GLU A 51 24.57 9.48 19.52
CA GLU A 51 24.55 8.28 20.36
C GLU A 51 23.21 7.53 20.17
N MET A 52 23.09 6.81 19.05
CA MET A 52 21.89 6.01 18.72
C MET A 52 21.83 4.69 19.51
N LEU A 53 21.98 4.75 20.84
CA LEU A 53 21.90 3.58 21.73
C LEU A 53 20.44 3.12 21.96
N ASP A 54 19.50 4.07 21.96
CA ASP A 54 18.07 3.83 21.99
C ASP A 54 17.40 4.87 21.07
N LYS A 55 16.42 4.44 20.24
CA LYS A 55 15.72 5.24 19.21
C LYS A 55 14.98 6.51 19.72
N GLY A 56 15.21 6.93 20.96
CA GLY A 56 14.54 8.05 21.63
C GLY A 56 15.37 9.34 21.76
N ASN A 57 16.71 9.30 21.67
CA ASN A 57 17.54 10.51 21.82
C ASN A 57 18.13 10.96 20.47
N CYS A 58 17.41 11.85 19.76
CA CYS A 58 17.73 12.28 18.39
C CYS A 58 18.16 13.76 18.30
N SER A 59 18.83 14.30 19.33
CA SER A 59 19.15 15.74 19.41
C SER A 59 20.04 16.25 18.26
N CYS A 60 20.81 15.37 17.62
CA CYS A 60 21.75 15.64 16.52
C CYS A 60 21.19 15.30 15.13
N CYS A 61 20.06 14.59 15.03
CA CYS A 61 19.61 13.98 13.78
C CYS A 61 19.26 15.01 12.71
N THR A 62 18.68 16.13 13.12
CA THR A 62 18.35 17.25 12.24
C THR A 62 19.62 17.84 11.63
N ASP A 63 20.64 18.08 12.45
CA ASP A 63 21.91 18.66 12.01
C ASP A 63 22.68 17.68 11.12
N CYS A 64 22.65 16.39 11.46
CA CYS A 64 23.28 15.35 10.65
C CYS A 64 22.60 15.21 9.28
N HIS A 65 21.26 15.16 9.25
CA HIS A 65 20.50 15.13 7.99
C HIS A 65 20.80 16.36 7.14
N GLN A 66 20.84 17.56 7.73
CA GLN A 66 21.18 18.79 7.00
C GLN A 66 22.62 18.80 6.50
N CYS A 67 23.56 18.24 7.25
CA CYS A 67 24.96 18.17 6.83
C CYS A 67 25.17 17.18 5.67
N LEU A 68 24.49 16.04 5.69
CA LEU A 68 24.52 15.05 4.59
C LEU A 68 23.77 15.55 3.35
N ALA A 69 22.69 16.33 3.54
CA ALA A 69 21.90 16.94 2.48
C ALA A 69 21.49 15.92 1.40
N ASP A 70 21.85 16.17 0.14
CA ASP A 70 21.50 15.32 -1.00
C ASP A 70 22.06 13.89 -0.89
N TYR A 71 23.11 13.69 -0.08
CA TYR A 71 23.73 12.39 0.15
C TYR A 71 23.05 11.59 1.29
N TYR A 72 22.02 12.13 1.94
CA TYR A 72 21.40 11.48 3.09
C TYR A 72 20.91 10.07 2.76
N MET A 73 20.18 9.90 1.65
CA MET A 73 19.61 8.59 1.28
C MET A 73 20.68 7.55 0.94
N ASP A 74 21.83 8.00 0.43
CA ASP A 74 22.94 7.12 0.07
C ASP A 74 23.86 6.81 1.27
N CYS A 75 23.87 7.67 2.30
CA CYS A 75 24.86 7.64 3.37
C CYS A 75 24.28 7.52 4.79
N CYS A 76 22.96 7.47 4.98
CA CYS A 76 22.36 7.37 6.32
C CYS A 76 22.78 6.09 7.07
N ASP A 77 23.13 5.02 6.35
CA ASP A 77 23.59 3.75 6.93
C ASP A 77 24.95 3.92 7.62
N CYS A 78 25.80 4.80 7.09
CA CYS A 78 27.12 5.11 7.63
C CYS A 78 27.08 5.76 9.02
N VAL A 79 25.93 6.34 9.37
CA VAL A 79 25.69 7.07 10.62
C VAL A 79 24.52 6.47 11.43
N GLY A 80 24.02 5.30 11.02
CA GLY A 80 22.97 4.56 11.74
C GLY A 80 21.61 5.27 11.78
N MET A 81 21.31 6.11 10.79
CA MET A 81 20.08 6.91 10.73
C MET A 81 19.07 6.44 9.68
N CYS A 82 19.40 5.45 8.84
CA CYS A 82 18.41 4.90 7.91
C CYS A 82 17.27 4.22 8.68
N ALA A 83 16.06 4.27 8.10
CA ALA A 83 14.97 3.46 8.60
C ALA A 83 15.36 1.98 8.47
N PRO A 84 15.31 1.18 9.55
CA PRO A 84 15.62 -0.23 9.43
C PRO A 84 14.62 -0.87 8.47
N PRO A 85 15.06 -1.75 7.57
CA PRO A 85 14.14 -2.50 6.73
C PRO A 85 13.16 -3.25 7.63
N ASP A 86 11.86 -3.17 7.36
CA ASP A 86 10.88 -3.93 8.12
C ASP A 86 10.99 -5.40 7.69
N PRO A 87 11.39 -6.31 8.60
CA PRO A 87 11.58 -7.72 8.24
C PRO A 87 10.28 -8.42 7.80
N ASN A 88 9.12 -7.78 8.00
CA ASN A 88 7.82 -8.26 7.56
C ASN A 88 7.29 -7.54 6.31
N GLU A 89 8.07 -6.64 5.72
CA GLU A 89 7.69 -5.90 4.51
C GLU A 89 7.62 -6.84 3.31
N ASN A 90 6.42 -7.36 3.08
CA ASN A 90 6.12 -8.17 1.93
C ASN A 90 5.56 -7.23 0.85
N MET A 91 6.30 -7.01 -0.23
CA MET A 91 5.85 -6.18 -1.36
C MET A 91 4.45 -6.61 -1.87
N TYR A 92 4.16 -7.92 -1.82
CA TYR A 92 2.85 -8.49 -2.14
C TYR A 92 1.70 -7.92 -1.27
N LYS A 93 1.96 -7.49 -0.04
CA LYS A 93 0.94 -6.91 0.87
C LYS A 93 0.78 -5.40 0.69
N THR A 94 1.51 -4.78 -0.23
CA THR A 94 1.44 -3.34 -0.49
C THR A 94 0.40 -3.02 -1.58
N SER A 95 0.01 -1.75 -1.65
CA SER A 95 -0.98 -1.28 -2.62
C SER A 95 -0.64 0.12 -3.10
N SER A 96 -0.87 0.39 -4.38
CA SER A 96 -0.82 1.74 -4.94
C SER A 96 -2.16 2.44 -4.70
N ILE A 97 -2.09 3.72 -4.31
CA ILE A 97 -3.25 4.55 -4.03
C ILE A 97 -3.11 5.87 -4.79
N GLU A 98 -4.23 6.42 -5.26
CA GLU A 98 -4.24 7.72 -5.95
C GLU A 98 -5.61 8.39 -5.87
N ASP A 99 -5.58 9.73 -5.85
CA ASP A 99 -6.75 10.58 -6.03
C ASP A 99 -7.04 10.76 -7.51
N LEU A 100 -8.29 10.53 -7.91
CA LEU A 100 -8.69 10.69 -9.30
C LEU A 100 -9.08 12.15 -9.59
N SER A 101 -8.64 12.65 -10.73
CA SER A 101 -9.10 13.95 -11.25
C SER A 101 -10.54 13.86 -11.75
N ASP A 102 -11.33 14.87 -11.39
CA ASP A 102 -12.71 15.08 -11.84
C ASP A 102 -13.66 13.90 -11.52
N PRO A 103 -13.82 13.55 -10.24
CA PRO A 103 -14.74 12.48 -9.86
C PRO A 103 -16.20 12.87 -10.13
N ILE A 104 -17.05 11.86 -10.34
CA ILE A 104 -18.49 12.02 -10.58
C ILE A 104 -19.23 11.23 -9.49
N PRO A 105 -19.37 11.79 -8.27
CA PRO A 105 -19.86 11.03 -7.11
C PRO A 105 -21.26 10.47 -7.31
N GLU A 106 -22.13 11.21 -8.00
CA GLU A 106 -23.50 10.77 -8.30
C GLU A 106 -23.51 9.49 -9.16
N LEU A 107 -22.63 9.41 -10.18
CA LEU A 107 -22.50 8.22 -11.00
C LEU A 107 -22.01 7.03 -10.17
N PHE A 108 -20.98 7.25 -9.33
CA PHE A 108 -20.45 6.20 -8.47
C PHE A 108 -21.51 5.68 -7.50
N ASN A 109 -22.27 6.58 -6.88
CA ASN A 109 -23.34 6.23 -5.95
C ASN A 109 -24.43 5.39 -6.62
N VAL A 110 -24.90 5.79 -7.81
CA VAL A 110 -25.91 5.03 -8.56
C VAL A 110 -25.39 3.64 -8.95
N LEU A 111 -24.13 3.54 -9.41
CA LEU A 111 -23.53 2.26 -9.81
C LEU A 111 -23.23 1.31 -8.64
N THR A 112 -23.23 1.80 -7.40
CA THR A 112 -22.85 1.01 -6.22
C THR A 112 -24.00 0.82 -5.22
N GLN A 113 -25.16 1.43 -5.48
CA GLN A 113 -26.36 1.31 -4.65
C GLN A 113 -26.95 -0.11 -4.66
N GLU A 114 -26.92 -0.76 -5.82
CA GLU A 114 -27.40 -2.13 -6.01
C GLU A 114 -26.28 -3.04 -6.54
N PRO A 115 -26.35 -4.36 -6.31
CA PRO A 115 -25.41 -5.31 -6.89
C PRO A 115 -25.39 -5.24 -8.42
N ASP A 116 -24.20 -5.25 -9.02
CA ASP A 116 -24.08 -5.31 -10.48
C ASP A 116 -24.61 -6.66 -10.98
N ALA A 117 -25.63 -6.65 -11.83
CA ALA A 117 -26.29 -7.85 -12.35
C ALA A 117 -25.34 -8.80 -13.11
N LEU A 118 -24.23 -8.27 -13.64
CA LEU A 118 -23.21 -9.05 -14.35
C LEU A 118 -22.01 -9.41 -13.48
N PHE A 119 -22.05 -9.11 -12.17
CA PHE A 119 -20.95 -9.32 -11.23
C PHE A 119 -19.62 -8.79 -11.76
N ARG A 120 -19.62 -7.62 -12.42
CA ARG A 120 -18.41 -6.94 -12.90
C ARG A 120 -17.63 -6.30 -11.75
N TRP A 121 -18.35 -5.85 -10.72
CA TRP A 121 -17.80 -5.39 -9.46
C TRP A 121 -18.71 -5.81 -8.30
N THR A 122 -18.18 -5.75 -7.08
CA THR A 122 -18.92 -5.94 -5.82
C THR A 122 -18.75 -4.71 -4.95
N SER A 123 -19.85 -4.08 -4.54
CA SER A 123 -19.84 -2.91 -3.66
C SER A 123 -19.91 -3.30 -2.18
N TYR A 124 -19.24 -2.53 -1.33
CA TYR A 124 -19.30 -2.64 0.12
C TYR A 124 -19.48 -1.27 0.72
N SER A 125 -20.45 -1.14 1.64
CA SER A 125 -20.73 0.08 2.38
C SER A 125 -20.58 -0.18 3.87
N TYR A 126 -19.88 0.70 4.59
CA TYR A 126 -19.63 0.57 6.02
C TYR A 126 -19.53 1.95 6.69
N PRO A 127 -19.85 2.07 7.99
CA PRO A 127 -19.89 3.36 8.67
C PRO A 127 -18.50 4.00 8.76
N VAL A 128 -18.43 5.31 8.50
CA VAL A 128 -17.16 6.04 8.42
C VAL A 128 -16.46 6.16 9.78
N HIS A 129 -17.21 6.14 10.89
CA HIS A 129 -16.63 6.26 12.23
C HIS A 129 -15.65 5.11 12.57
N GLU A 130 -15.80 3.92 11.97
CA GLU A 130 -14.90 2.79 12.20
C GLU A 130 -13.48 3.16 11.76
N ASP A 131 -13.32 3.72 10.56
CA ASP A 131 -12.03 4.15 10.03
C ASP A 131 -11.38 5.21 10.93
N VAL A 132 -12.16 6.13 11.50
CA VAL A 132 -11.67 7.19 12.40
C VAL A 132 -11.15 6.63 13.73
N LEU A 133 -11.83 5.64 14.30
CA LEU A 133 -11.45 4.99 15.56
C LEU A 133 -10.18 4.11 15.42
N PHE A 134 -9.91 3.57 14.22
CA PHE A 134 -8.69 2.79 13.95
C PHE A 134 -7.44 3.65 13.78
N PHE A 135 -7.55 4.97 13.68
CA PHE A 135 -6.36 5.82 13.76
C PHE A 135 -5.95 5.95 15.23
N LYS A 136 -4.74 5.46 15.53
CA LYS A 136 -4.18 5.45 16.88
C LYS A 136 -4.31 6.84 17.55
N PRO A 137 -4.75 6.92 18.82
CA PRO A 137 -4.67 8.16 19.59
C PRO A 137 -3.19 8.56 19.69
N GLY A 138 -2.83 9.68 19.05
CA GLY A 138 -1.44 10.14 18.93
C GLY A 138 -1.06 10.74 17.56
N MET A 139 -1.95 10.71 16.57
CA MET A 139 -1.78 11.46 15.31
C MET A 139 -2.58 12.76 15.33
N ASP A 140 -1.91 13.91 15.09
CA ASP A 140 -2.49 15.26 15.01
C ASP A 140 -3.34 15.49 13.75
N PHE A 141 -4.40 14.72 13.53
CA PHE A 141 -5.32 14.98 12.41
C PHE A 141 -6.77 15.11 12.86
N ALA A 142 -7.43 16.12 12.30
CA ALA A 142 -8.87 16.27 12.31
C ALA A 142 -9.43 15.74 10.98
N VAL A 143 -10.67 15.32 11.01
CA VAL A 143 -11.46 15.06 9.82
C VAL A 143 -12.49 16.18 9.69
N THR A 144 -12.59 16.80 8.52
CA THR A 144 -13.60 17.84 8.26
C THR A 144 -14.51 17.41 7.14
N VAL A 145 -15.81 17.66 7.30
CA VAL A 145 -16.82 17.46 6.27
C VAL A 145 -17.07 18.80 5.57
N ASP A 146 -16.91 18.86 4.25
CA ASP A 146 -17.22 20.07 3.50
C ASP A 146 -18.73 20.23 3.19
N LYS A 147 -19.10 21.35 2.54
CA LYS A 147 -20.49 21.63 2.14
C LYS A 147 -21.06 20.63 1.12
N GLN A 148 -20.19 19.86 0.45
CA GLN A 148 -20.54 18.82 -0.53
C GLN A 148 -20.49 17.41 0.10
N ASN A 149 -20.44 17.32 1.43
CA ASN A 149 -20.35 16.07 2.18
C ASN A 149 -19.09 15.24 1.86
N LYS A 150 -18.04 15.88 1.33
CA LYS A 150 -16.74 15.22 1.13
C LYS A 150 -15.93 15.28 2.41
N LEU A 151 -15.17 14.22 2.62
CA LEU A 151 -14.34 14.09 3.80
C LEU A 151 -12.90 14.49 3.50
N HIS A 152 -12.35 15.36 4.34
CA HIS A 152 -10.98 15.85 4.22
C HIS A 152 -10.20 15.57 5.50
N LYS A 153 -8.98 15.06 5.34
CA LYS A 153 -8.01 14.91 6.44
C LYS A 153 -7.25 16.23 6.60
N VAL A 154 -7.37 16.87 7.76
CA VAL A 154 -6.72 18.14 8.08
C VAL A 154 -5.71 17.90 9.19
N ARG A 155 -4.48 18.38 9.03
CA ARG A 155 -3.46 18.31 10.09
C ARG A 155 -3.78 19.40 11.13
N HIS A 156 -3.90 19.05 12.41
CA HIS A 156 -4.25 20.04 13.44
C HIS A 156 -3.10 21.03 13.67
N HIS A 157 -3.42 22.33 13.59
CA HIS A 157 -2.84 23.36 14.46
C HIS A 157 -3.91 24.13 15.24
N HIS A 158 -5.20 23.83 15.00
CA HIS A 158 -6.33 24.35 15.75
C HIS A 158 -7.43 23.30 15.82
N GLN A 159 -7.97 23.11 17.01
CA GLN A 159 -9.02 22.15 17.34
C GLN A 159 -10.32 22.49 16.60
N THR A 160 -10.56 21.83 15.47
CA THR A 160 -11.88 21.82 14.83
C THR A 160 -12.73 20.75 15.50
N ASN A 161 -13.87 21.13 16.07
CA ASN A 161 -14.88 20.18 16.53
C ASN A 161 -15.26 19.25 15.39
N LEU A 162 -14.78 18.01 15.46
CA LEU A 162 -15.29 16.90 14.70
C LEU A 162 -16.77 16.76 15.06
N ASN A 163 -17.66 17.02 14.10
CA ASN A 163 -19.08 16.75 14.29
C ASN A 163 -19.28 15.23 14.13
N PHE A 164 -18.94 14.48 15.18
CA PHE A 164 -19.04 13.02 15.22
C PHE A 164 -20.45 12.54 14.84
N GLU A 165 -21.49 13.26 15.27
CA GLU A 165 -22.89 13.00 14.89
C GLU A 165 -23.11 12.96 13.36
N LYS A 166 -22.40 13.82 12.60
CA LYS A 166 -22.52 13.84 11.12
C LYS A 166 -21.74 12.69 10.47
N LEU A 167 -20.74 12.15 11.15
CA LEU A 167 -19.92 11.05 10.65
C LEU A 167 -20.59 9.69 10.88
N GLU A 168 -21.39 9.57 11.94
CA GLU A 168 -22.19 8.39 12.26
C GLU A 168 -23.23 8.07 11.17
N ASP A 169 -23.76 9.10 10.50
CA ASP A 169 -24.74 8.94 9.42
C ASP A 169 -24.12 8.72 8.03
N MET A 170 -22.79 8.73 7.91
CA MET A 170 -22.11 8.53 6.62
C MET A 170 -21.56 7.13 6.47
N ASN A 171 -21.86 6.53 5.32
CA ASN A 171 -21.25 5.28 4.88
C ASN A 171 -20.14 5.55 3.85
N CYS A 172 -18.98 4.94 4.06
CA CYS A 172 -17.96 4.80 3.04
C CYS A 172 -18.36 3.66 2.12
N THR A 173 -18.46 3.95 0.83
CA THR A 173 -18.77 2.96 -0.20
C THR A 173 -17.55 2.73 -1.10
N VAL A 174 -17.22 1.47 -1.31
CA VAL A 174 -16.13 1.02 -2.18
C VAL A 174 -16.65 -0.05 -3.14
N ALA A 175 -16.06 -0.15 -4.33
CA ALA A 175 -16.37 -1.17 -5.32
C ALA A 175 -15.11 -1.94 -5.72
N PHE A 176 -15.11 -3.25 -5.54
CA PHE A 176 -14.04 -4.14 -5.98
C PHE A 176 -14.36 -4.69 -7.35
N MET A 177 -13.46 -4.51 -8.31
CA MET A 177 -13.59 -5.14 -9.62
C MET A 177 -13.47 -6.65 -9.47
N SER A 178 -14.32 -7.42 -10.15
CA SER A 178 -14.30 -8.86 -9.99
C SER A 178 -13.05 -9.50 -10.59
N GLN A 179 -12.54 -8.98 -11.71
CA GLN A 179 -11.34 -9.48 -12.37
C GLN A 179 -10.11 -8.66 -11.98
N CYS A 180 -8.97 -9.32 -11.83
CA CYS A 180 -7.71 -8.62 -11.65
C CYS A 180 -7.32 -7.86 -12.92
N MET A 181 -6.59 -6.76 -12.73
CA MET A 181 -6.19 -5.91 -13.82
C MET A 181 -4.90 -5.16 -13.51
N SER A 182 -4.30 -4.57 -14.54
CA SER A 182 -3.15 -3.68 -14.36
C SER A 182 -3.55 -2.39 -13.65
N LEU A 183 -2.58 -1.75 -12.99
CA LEU A 183 -2.74 -0.45 -12.32
C LEU A 183 -3.44 0.60 -13.22
N ASN A 184 -2.98 0.73 -14.48
CA ASN A 184 -3.55 1.71 -15.42
C ASN A 184 -5.01 1.39 -15.78
N LYS A 185 -5.35 0.10 -15.91
CA LYS A 185 -6.73 -0.32 -16.17
C LYS A 185 -7.60 -0.12 -14.92
N CYS A 186 -7.05 -0.32 -13.73
CA CYS A 186 -7.73 -0.02 -12.48
C CYS A 186 -8.10 1.47 -12.40
N LYS A 187 -7.10 2.35 -12.57
CA LYS A 187 -7.28 3.80 -12.63
C LYS A 187 -8.36 4.21 -13.63
N SER A 188 -8.30 3.68 -14.86
CA SER A 188 -9.25 4.01 -15.93
C SER A 188 -10.66 3.50 -15.64
N SER A 189 -10.79 2.32 -15.02
CA SER A 189 -12.07 1.73 -14.65
C SER A 189 -12.72 2.53 -13.52
N CYS A 190 -11.96 2.89 -12.49
CA CYS A 190 -12.45 3.69 -11.37
C CYS A 190 -12.84 5.11 -11.80
N LYS A 191 -12.06 5.73 -12.70
CA LYS A 191 -12.44 7.00 -13.31
C LYS A 191 -13.75 6.90 -14.09
N SER A 192 -13.93 5.84 -14.89
CA SER A 192 -15.17 5.58 -15.64
C SER A 192 -16.38 5.30 -14.75
N MET A 193 -16.17 4.75 -13.54
CA MET A 193 -17.22 4.58 -12.53
C MET A 193 -17.55 5.87 -11.78
N GLY A 194 -16.82 6.96 -12.00
CA GLY A 194 -17.01 8.22 -11.28
C GLY A 194 -16.44 8.24 -9.86
N SER A 195 -15.57 7.29 -9.50
CA SER A 195 -15.03 7.22 -8.14
C SER A 195 -14.07 8.37 -7.83
N ALA A 196 -13.90 8.67 -6.55
CA ALA A 196 -13.03 9.74 -6.05
C ALA A 196 -11.56 9.35 -6.03
N ARG A 197 -11.30 8.09 -5.69
CA ARG A 197 -9.97 7.52 -5.50
C ARG A 197 -9.96 6.08 -5.99
N TYR A 198 -8.77 5.50 -6.07
CA TYR A 198 -8.63 4.05 -6.20
C TYR A 198 -7.52 3.51 -5.31
N ARG A 199 -7.61 2.21 -5.03
CA ARG A 199 -6.55 1.38 -4.46
C ARG A 199 -6.33 0.19 -5.38
N TRP A 200 -5.08 -0.07 -5.71
CA TRP A 200 -4.65 -1.22 -6.50
C TRP A 200 -3.70 -2.08 -5.67
N PHE A 201 -4.11 -3.30 -5.38
CA PHE A 201 -3.32 -4.24 -4.59
C PHE A 201 -2.28 -4.90 -5.47
N HIS A 202 -1.02 -4.89 -5.02
CA HIS A 202 0.08 -5.49 -5.76
C HIS A 202 -0.05 -7.02 -5.78
N ASP A 203 -0.71 -7.57 -4.76
CA ASP A 203 -1.14 -8.96 -4.72
C ASP A 203 -2.17 -9.23 -5.81
N HIS A 204 -1.72 -9.94 -6.86
CA HIS A 204 -2.51 -10.39 -7.99
C HIS A 204 -3.25 -9.31 -8.81
N GLY A 205 -3.13 -8.01 -8.49
CA GLY A 205 -3.69 -6.92 -9.26
C GLY A 205 -5.17 -6.63 -8.98
N CYS A 206 -5.64 -6.88 -7.76
CA CYS A 206 -7.00 -6.56 -7.36
C CYS A 206 -7.24 -5.02 -7.35
N CYS A 207 -8.37 -4.59 -7.91
CA CYS A 207 -8.70 -3.17 -8.07
C CYS A 207 -9.92 -2.77 -7.23
N GLN A 208 -9.78 -1.68 -6.49
CA GLN A 208 -10.83 -1.09 -5.66
C GLN A 208 -11.04 0.37 -6.04
N CYS A 209 -12.27 0.72 -6.38
CA CYS A 209 -12.72 2.08 -6.59
C CYS A 209 -13.36 2.61 -5.30
N VAL A 210 -13.01 3.83 -4.92
CA VAL A 210 -13.35 4.39 -3.60
C VAL A 210 -14.17 5.66 -3.78
N GLY A 211 -15.33 5.73 -3.10
CA GLY A 211 -16.22 6.88 -3.12
C GLY A 211 -15.68 8.10 -2.36
N THR A 212 -16.34 9.24 -2.53
CA THR A 212 -15.97 10.52 -1.89
C THR A 212 -16.21 10.57 -0.38
N THR A 213 -17.06 9.68 0.14
CA THR A 213 -17.46 9.65 1.56
C THR A 213 -16.46 8.91 2.45
N CYS A 214 -15.47 8.24 1.86
CA CYS A 214 -14.43 7.53 2.59
C CYS A 214 -13.35 8.49 3.12
N VAL A 215 -12.89 8.26 4.36
CA VAL A 215 -11.81 9.06 5.00
C VAL A 215 -10.48 8.86 4.28
N ASP A 216 -10.21 7.61 3.93
CA ASP A 216 -8.96 7.15 3.37
C ASP A 216 -9.26 6.35 2.08
N TYR A 217 -8.28 5.61 1.57
CA TYR A 217 -8.42 4.80 0.36
C TYR A 217 -9.16 3.47 0.60
N GLY A 218 -10.26 3.49 1.37
CA GLY A 218 -11.13 2.35 1.63
C GLY A 218 -10.47 1.17 2.36
N LYS A 219 -11.08 -0.01 2.20
CA LYS A 219 -10.61 -1.27 2.82
C LYS A 219 -9.15 -1.61 2.46
N LYS A 220 -8.42 -2.18 3.42
CA LYS A 220 -7.00 -2.55 3.30
C LYS A 220 -6.76 -3.99 2.80
N LYS A 221 -7.82 -4.76 2.53
CA LYS A 221 -7.74 -6.14 2.04
C LYS A 221 -8.30 -6.24 0.62
N PRO A 222 -7.67 -7.01 -0.29
CA PRO A 222 -8.23 -7.29 -1.60
C PRO A 222 -9.46 -8.20 -1.49
N LEU A 223 -10.57 -7.82 -2.13
CA LEU A 223 -11.84 -8.58 -2.12
C LEU A 223 -12.36 -8.89 -3.54
N CYS A 224 -11.47 -8.92 -4.53
CA CYS A 224 -11.82 -9.22 -5.92
C CYS A 224 -12.19 -10.70 -6.09
N LEU A 225 -13.37 -10.98 -6.66
CA LEU A 225 -13.92 -12.34 -6.74
C LEU A 225 -13.10 -13.34 -7.56
N LYS A 226 -12.40 -12.88 -8.61
CA LYS A 226 -11.70 -13.72 -9.58
C LYS A 226 -10.19 -13.50 -9.55
N CYS A 227 -9.67 -13.11 -8.39
CA CYS A 227 -8.23 -13.03 -8.16
C CYS A 227 -7.74 -14.22 -7.34
N PRO A 228 -6.55 -14.77 -7.66
CA PRO A 228 -5.91 -15.75 -6.80
C PRO A 228 -5.77 -15.21 -5.37
N LEU A 229 -6.02 -16.09 -4.38
CA LEU A 229 -5.72 -15.79 -3.00
C LEU A 229 -4.22 -15.98 -2.74
N PRO A 230 -3.60 -15.16 -1.88
CA PRO A 230 -2.20 -15.34 -1.52
C PRO A 230 -1.97 -16.73 -0.91
N PRO A 231 -0.82 -17.38 -1.21
CA PRO A 231 -0.49 -18.67 -0.63
C PRO A 231 -0.30 -18.52 0.89
N GLY A 232 -1.12 -19.23 1.67
CA GLY A 232 -1.10 -19.22 3.14
C GLY A 232 -2.37 -18.72 3.82
N GLU A 233 -3.35 -18.22 3.06
CA GLU A 233 -4.73 -18.05 3.54
C GLU A 233 -5.54 -19.27 3.08
N GLU A 234 -5.35 -20.41 3.77
CA GLU A 234 -6.29 -21.54 3.65
C GLU A 234 -7.70 -21.03 4.01
N GLU A 235 -8.68 -21.45 3.21
CA GLU A 235 -10.09 -21.12 3.33
C GLU A 235 -10.62 -21.41 4.75
N ASN A 236 -10.50 -20.44 5.65
CA ASN A 236 -11.38 -20.38 6.80
C ASN A 236 -12.73 -19.89 6.28
N ASN A 237 -13.50 -20.88 5.82
CA ASN A 237 -14.92 -20.82 5.49
C ASN A 237 -15.67 -19.93 6.51
N TYR A 238 -15.86 -18.67 6.16
CA TYR A 238 -16.92 -17.82 6.67
C TYR A 238 -17.87 -17.55 5.52
N ASP A 239 -18.82 -18.45 5.37
CA ASP A 239 -20.18 -18.21 4.88
C ASP A 239 -20.29 -17.16 3.74
N TYR A 240 -19.76 -17.50 2.57
CA TYR A 240 -20.23 -16.87 1.33
C TYR A 240 -21.53 -17.57 0.94
N GLN A 241 -22.65 -17.08 1.46
CA GLN A 241 -23.96 -17.46 0.96
C GLN A 241 -24.24 -16.64 -0.31
N PRO A 242 -24.19 -17.24 -1.52
CA PRO A 242 -24.61 -16.52 -2.72
C PRO A 242 -26.09 -16.12 -2.61
N PRO A 243 -26.51 -14.99 -3.21
CA PRO A 243 -27.92 -14.60 -3.23
C PRO A 243 -28.78 -15.72 -3.83
N ARG A 244 -29.82 -16.12 -3.09
CA ARG A 244 -30.85 -17.06 -3.57
C ARG A 244 -31.57 -16.41 -4.75
N THR A 245 -31.35 -16.93 -5.95
CA THR A 245 -32.15 -16.62 -7.13
C THR A 245 -33.49 -17.33 -7.00
N ASP A 246 -34.53 -16.61 -6.59
CA ASP A 246 -35.91 -17.08 -6.78
C ASP A 246 -36.24 -16.91 -8.27
N TYR A 247 -36.03 -17.97 -9.05
CA TYR A 247 -36.58 -18.08 -10.39
C TYR A 247 -38.10 -18.26 -10.25
N VAL A 248 -38.85 -17.26 -10.68
CA VAL A 248 -40.29 -17.41 -10.92
C VAL A 248 -40.42 -18.20 -12.23
N GLU A 249 -40.85 -19.44 -12.12
CA GLU A 249 -41.24 -20.28 -13.26
C GLU A 249 -42.59 -19.73 -13.77
N GLU A 250 -42.58 -19.15 -14.97
CA GLU A 250 -43.79 -18.76 -15.69
C GLU A 250 -44.57 -20.04 -16.04
N ASN A 251 -45.68 -20.28 -15.34
CA ASN A 251 -46.59 -21.38 -15.69
C ASN A 251 -47.32 -21.06 -17.00
N GLU A 252 -47.22 -21.99 -17.94
CA GLU A 252 -48.05 -22.10 -19.14
C GLU A 252 -49.54 -22.03 -18.76
N ILE A 253 -50.28 -21.12 -19.40
CA ILE A 253 -51.75 -21.15 -19.43
C ILE A 253 -52.13 -21.95 -20.66
N ASP A 254 -52.65 -23.15 -20.43
CA ASP A 254 -53.32 -24.00 -21.41
C ASP A 254 -54.74 -23.46 -21.65
N ASP A 255 -54.95 -22.79 -22.79
CA ASP A 255 -56.27 -22.40 -23.27
C ASP A 255 -56.96 -23.64 -23.88
N SER A 256 -57.74 -24.34 -23.07
CA SER A 256 -58.76 -25.28 -23.56
C SER A 256 -60.11 -25.00 -22.92
N GLU A 257 -60.91 -24.14 -23.56
CA GLU A 257 -62.37 -24.22 -23.59
C GLU A 257 -62.97 -23.57 -24.85
#